data_AF-A0A524KHQ5-F1
#
_entry.id   AF-A0A524KHQ5-F1
#
_cell.length_a   1.000
_cell.length_b   1.000
_cell.length_c   1.000
_cell.angle_alpha   90.00
_cell.angle_beta   90.00
_cell.angle_gamma   90.00
#
_symmetry.space_group_name_H-M   'P 1'
#
loop_
_entity.id
_entity.type
_entity.pdbx_description
1 polymer ?
#
loop_
_entity_poly.entity_id
_entity_poly.type
_entity_poly.pdbx_seq_one_letter_code
_entity_poly.pdbx_strand_id
1 'polypeptide(L)'
;MNSPSSAEAGLKADGSGRVIVTGPVTFATAGDLLLASQPLFVGRNAVTVDLGAVTSVDSAGLALLLEWLRRARKAGCSVTYTGLPQKLVAIAKLSGVDAMLVTGPAPAG
;
A
#
# COMPACT_ATOMS: atom_id res chain seq x y z
N MET A 1 20.57 9.67 20.18
CA MET A 1 21.16 8.51 19.47
C MET A 1 20.27 8.23 18.27
N ASN A 2 20.62 8.77 17.10
CA ASN A 2 19.90 8.49 15.86
C ASN A 2 20.72 7.50 15.07
N SER A 3 20.22 6.27 14.93
CA SER A 3 20.75 5.30 13.99
C SER A 3 19.60 4.80 13.12
N PRO A 4 19.31 5.42 11.96
CA PRO A 4 18.54 4.79 10.92
C PRO A 4 19.51 4.08 9.96
N SER A 5 19.76 2.79 10.17
CA SER A 5 20.38 1.91 9.18
C SER A 5 19.96 0.49 9.58
N SER A 6 19.25 -0.31 8.78
CA SER A 6 19.22 -0.40 7.32
C SER A 6 17.82 -0.83 6.86
N ALA A 7 17.40 -0.29 5.70
CA ALA A 7 16.10 -0.46 5.03
C ALA A 7 14.98 0.47 5.55
N GLU A 8 15.11 1.77 5.29
CA GLU A 8 14.00 2.71 5.43
C GLU A 8 12.89 2.33 4.44
N ALA A 9 11.68 2.18 4.95
CA ALA A 9 10.52 2.04 4.08
C ALA A 9 10.24 3.38 3.40
N GLY A 10 9.92 3.36 2.11
CA GLY A 10 9.76 4.58 1.34
C GLY A 10 8.61 4.51 0.35
N LEU A 11 8.04 5.69 0.05
CA LEU A 11 7.05 5.90 -1.01
C LEU A 11 7.64 6.84 -2.06
N LYS A 12 7.65 6.40 -3.32
CA LYS A 12 8.05 7.24 -4.46
C LYS A 12 6.95 7.25 -5.50
N ALA A 13 6.42 8.44 -5.82
CA ALA A 13 5.52 8.60 -6.94
C ALA A 13 6.35 8.74 -8.24
N ASP A 14 5.99 7.97 -9.26
CA ASP A 14 6.67 7.98 -10.57
C ASP A 14 6.07 9.03 -11.54
N GLY A 15 5.10 9.83 -11.09
CA GLY A 15 4.42 10.84 -11.92
C GLY A 15 3.37 10.28 -12.88
N SER A 16 3.43 8.98 -13.19
CA SER A 16 2.49 8.24 -14.05
C SER A 16 1.19 7.78 -13.35
N GLY A 17 0.94 8.24 -12.12
CA GLY A 17 -0.13 7.69 -11.27
C GLY A 17 0.26 6.38 -10.55
N ARG A 18 1.52 5.93 -10.71
CA ARG A 18 2.12 4.84 -9.95
C ARG A 18 2.86 5.36 -8.72
N VAL A 19 2.74 4.63 -7.62
CA VAL A 19 3.48 4.83 -6.37
C VAL A 19 4.24 3.55 -6.06
N ILE A 20 5.55 3.64 -5.91
CA ILE A 20 6.42 2.52 -5.57
C ILE A 20 6.66 2.53 -4.07
N VAL A 21 6.36 1.41 -3.43
CA VAL A 21 6.67 1.13 -2.02
C VAL A 21 7.97 0.33 -1.98
N THR A 22 8.92 0.80 -1.18
CA THR A 22 10.24 0.19 -1.02
C THR A 22 10.50 -0.15 0.44
N GLY A 23 11.29 -1.20 0.69
CA GLY A 23 11.71 -1.56 2.04
C GLY A 23 10.67 -2.37 2.82
N PRO A 24 10.85 -2.54 4.15
CA PRO A 24 9.95 -3.33 4.98
C PRO A 24 8.63 -2.60 5.22
N VAL A 25 7.50 -3.29 5.08
CA VAL A 25 6.16 -2.79 5.42
C VAL A 25 5.64 -3.58 6.62
N THR A 26 6.11 -3.19 7.80
CA THR A 26 5.89 -3.88 9.08
C THR A 26 5.31 -2.92 10.10
N PHE A 27 5.04 -3.40 11.32
CA PHE A 27 4.58 -2.53 12.41
C PHE A 27 5.51 -1.33 12.63
N ALA A 28 6.82 -1.51 12.46
CA ALA A 28 7.81 -0.45 12.66
C ALA A 28 7.75 0.67 11.61
N THR A 29 7.24 0.40 10.41
CA THR A 29 7.29 1.34 9.27
C THR A 29 5.92 1.73 8.73
N ALA A 30 4.88 0.96 9.04
CA ALA A 30 3.52 1.19 8.54
C ALA A 30 2.97 2.57 8.95
N GLY A 31 3.30 3.05 10.16
CA GLY A 31 2.91 4.38 10.63
C GLY A 31 3.51 5.51 9.78
N ASP A 32 4.81 5.43 9.51
CA ASP A 32 5.51 6.44 8.71
C ASP A 32 5.05 6.43 7.26
N LEU A 33 4.86 5.24 6.68
CA LEU A 33 4.27 5.08 5.35
C LEU A 33 2.84 5.66 5.30
N LEU A 34 2.04 5.46 6.34
CA LEU A 34 0.69 6.02 6.42
C LEU A 34 0.69 7.55 6.44
N LEU A 35 1.62 8.15 7.19
CA LEU A 35 1.78 9.60 7.24
C LEU A 35 2.28 10.16 5.90
N ALA A 36 3.28 9.53 5.30
CA ALA A 36 3.82 9.92 4.00
C ALA A 36 2.81 9.72 2.86
N SER A 37 1.85 8.81 3.02
CA SER A 37 0.81 8.52 2.03
C SER A 37 -0.37 9.50 1.99
N GLN A 38 -0.45 10.46 2.94
CA GLN A 38 -1.58 11.41 3.03
C GLN A 38 -1.96 12.10 1.71
N PRO A 39 -1.02 12.63 0.91
CA PRO A 39 -1.35 13.30 -0.35
C PRO A 39 -1.63 12.35 -1.53
N LEU A 40 -1.45 11.03 -1.37
CA LEU A 40 -1.43 10.11 -2.51
C LEU A 40 -2.75 10.01 -3.27
N PHE A 41 -3.89 10.18 -2.59
CA PHE A 41 -5.22 9.94 -3.16
C PHE A 41 -5.98 11.24 -3.48
N VAL A 42 -5.48 12.40 -3.03
CA VAL A 42 -6.18 13.68 -3.20
C VAL A 42 -6.08 14.12 -4.66
N GLY A 43 -7.23 14.42 -5.28
CA GLY A 43 -7.30 14.93 -6.65
C GLY A 43 -6.94 13.90 -7.74
N ARG A 44 -6.92 12.60 -7.42
CA ARG A 44 -6.63 11.52 -8.37
C ARG A 44 -7.85 10.61 -8.54
N ASN A 45 -8.10 10.19 -9.78
CA ASN A 45 -9.15 9.21 -10.07
C ASN A 45 -8.68 7.76 -9.85
N ALA A 46 -7.40 7.50 -10.04
CA ALA A 46 -6.80 6.18 -9.87
C ALA A 46 -5.33 6.27 -9.44
N VAL A 47 -4.88 5.31 -8.63
CA VAL A 47 -3.49 5.13 -8.23
C VAL A 47 -3.11 3.65 -8.28
N THR A 48 -1.97 3.35 -8.89
CA THR A 48 -1.36 2.02 -8.82
C THR A 48 -0.28 2.01 -7.74
N VAL A 49 -0.39 1.13 -6.76
CA VAL A 49 0.61 0.93 -5.71
C VAL A 49 1.43 -0.31 -6.05
N ASP A 50 2.72 -0.12 -6.29
CA ASP A 50 3.68 -1.16 -6.61
C ASP A 50 4.44 -1.58 -5.35
N LEU A 51 4.27 -2.84 -4.96
CA LEU A 51 4.87 -3.46 -3.79
C LEU A 51 6.05 -4.38 -4.17
N GLY A 52 6.48 -4.38 -5.44
CA GLY A 52 7.54 -5.26 -5.93
C GLY A 52 8.91 -5.04 -5.29
N ALA A 53 9.14 -3.86 -4.69
CA ALA A 53 10.36 -3.54 -3.95
C ALA A 53 10.19 -3.64 -2.42
N VAL A 54 9.08 -4.22 -1.94
CA VAL A 54 8.86 -4.50 -0.53
C VAL A 54 9.67 -5.72 -0.11
N THR A 55 10.49 -5.56 0.91
CA THR A 55 11.43 -6.61 1.36
C THR A 55 10.86 -7.51 2.45
N SER A 56 9.86 -7.04 3.20
CA SER A 56 9.23 -7.80 4.28
C SER A 56 7.87 -7.22 4.64
N VAL A 57 6.96 -8.07 5.11
CA VAL A 57 5.59 -7.73 5.49
C VAL A 57 5.12 -8.49 6.72
N ASP A 58 4.19 -7.90 7.46
CA ASP A 58 3.44 -8.50 8.57
C ASP A 58 1.95 -8.06 8.53
N SER A 59 1.22 -8.27 9.64
CA SER A 59 -0.19 -7.87 9.76
C SER A 59 -0.40 -6.36 9.71
N ALA A 60 0.56 -5.54 10.16
CA ALA A 60 0.47 -4.09 10.07
C ALA A 60 0.59 -3.61 8.61
N GLY A 61 1.39 -4.31 7.80
CA GLY A 61 1.43 -4.07 6.36
C GLY A 61 0.09 -4.35 5.68
N LEU A 62 -0.59 -5.43 6.04
CA LEU A 62 -1.96 -5.68 5.55
C LEU A 62 -2.92 -4.56 5.99
N ALA A 63 -2.89 -4.16 7.26
CA ALA A 63 -3.73 -3.09 7.79
C ALA A 63 -3.50 -1.76 7.06
N LEU A 64 -2.25 -1.44 6.71
CA LEU A 64 -1.89 -0.26 5.91
C LEU A 64 -2.56 -0.29 4.53
N LEU A 65 -2.52 -1.42 3.83
CA LEU A 65 -3.17 -1.55 2.52
C LEU A 65 -4.69 -1.36 2.63
N LEU A 66 -5.33 -1.98 3.62
CA LEU A 66 -6.78 -1.80 3.84
C LEU A 66 -7.14 -0.34 4.15
N GLU A 67 -6.31 0.35 4.94
CA GLU A 67 -6.49 1.77 5.22
C GLU A 67 -6.32 2.64 3.96
N TRP A 68 -5.39 2.29 3.07
CA TRP A 68 -5.25 2.94 1.76
C TRP A 68 -6.48 2.76 0.88
N LEU A 69 -7.04 1.54 0.77
CA LEU A 69 -8.32 1.31 0.08
C LEU A 69 -9.43 2.18 0.65
N ARG A 70 -9.53 2.25 1.99
CA ARG A 70 -10.53 3.05 2.68
C ARG A 70 -10.37 4.55 2.40
N ARG A 71 -9.14 5.08 2.42
CA ARG A 71 -8.84 6.49 2.14
C ARG A 71 -9.11 6.83 0.68
N ALA A 72 -8.68 5.99 -0.24
CA ALA A 72 -8.90 6.18 -1.67
C ALA A 72 -10.39 6.20 -2.02
N ARG A 73 -11.16 5.24 -1.49
CA ARG A 73 -12.63 5.22 -1.65
C ARG A 73 -13.29 6.50 -1.14
N LYS A 74 -12.87 7.02 0.02
CA LYS A 74 -13.37 8.30 0.55
C LYS A 74 -13.00 9.50 -0.33
N ALA A 75 -11.88 9.43 -1.04
CA ALA A 75 -11.43 10.44 -1.97
C ALA A 75 -11.98 10.28 -3.40
N GLY A 76 -12.81 9.25 -3.67
CA GLY A 76 -13.26 8.92 -5.03
C GLY A 76 -12.16 8.37 -5.94
N CYS A 77 -11.04 7.92 -5.37
CA CYS A 77 -9.90 7.36 -6.08
C CYS A 77 -9.96 5.82 -6.06
N SER A 78 -9.72 5.19 -7.21
CA SER A 78 -9.49 3.75 -7.29
C SER A 78 -8.04 3.41 -6.94
N VAL A 79 -7.79 2.32 -6.22
CA VAL A 79 -6.43 1.84 -5.91
C VAL A 79 -6.28 0.43 -6.43
N THR A 80 -5.15 0.17 -7.11
CA THR A 80 -4.78 -1.15 -7.59
C THR A 80 -3.40 -1.51 -7.04
N TYR A 81 -3.27 -2.72 -6.50
CA TYR A 81 -1.99 -3.24 -6.01
C TYR A 81 -1.30 -4.09 -7.06
N THR A 82 0.00 -3.90 -7.22
CA THR A 82 0.87 -4.72 -8.07
C THR A 82 2.09 -5.17 -7.27
N GLY A 83 2.73 -6.28 -7.67
CA GLY A 83 3.90 -6.80 -6.95
C GLY A 83 3.61 -7.26 -5.52
N LEU A 84 2.39 -7.71 -5.23
CA LEU A 84 1.99 -8.15 -3.88
C LEU A 84 2.89 -9.28 -3.37
N PRO A 85 3.59 -9.11 -2.23
CA PRO A 85 4.41 -10.17 -1.65
C PRO A 85 3.54 -11.36 -1.27
N GLN A 86 3.98 -12.59 -1.58
CA GLN A 86 3.21 -13.81 -1.29
C GLN A 86 2.82 -13.93 0.19
N LYS A 87 3.70 -13.48 1.10
CA LYS A 87 3.43 -13.44 2.54
C LYS A 87 2.24 -12.52 2.88
N LEU A 88 2.12 -11.37 2.21
CA LEU A 88 0.99 -10.46 2.44
C LEU A 88 -0.32 -11.07 1.94
N VAL A 89 -0.28 -11.76 0.78
CA VAL A 89 -1.44 -12.53 0.26
C VAL A 89 -1.84 -13.64 1.25
N ALA A 90 -0.88 -14.35 1.84
CA ALA A 90 -1.16 -15.38 2.84
C ALA A 90 -1.83 -14.82 4.09
N ILE A 91 -1.33 -13.68 4.61
CA ILE A 91 -1.94 -13.00 5.76
C ILE A 91 -3.37 -12.53 5.41
N ALA A 92 -3.57 -11.96 4.22
CA ALA A 92 -4.89 -11.50 3.77
C ALA A 92 -5.91 -12.65 3.69
N LYS A 93 -5.48 -13.82 3.17
CA LYS A 93 -6.32 -15.03 3.13
C LYS A 93 -6.67 -15.54 4.52
N LEU A 94 -5.69 -15.58 5.44
CA LEU A 94 -5.93 -15.97 6.84
C LEU A 94 -6.92 -15.02 7.53
N SER A 95 -6.91 -13.74 7.16
CA SER A 95 -7.84 -12.73 7.67
C SER A 95 -9.17 -12.64 6.90
N GLY A 96 -9.34 -13.39 5.80
CA GLY A 96 -10.56 -13.36 4.97
C GLY A 96 -10.78 -12.05 4.19
N VAL A 97 -9.72 -11.29 3.93
CA VAL A 97 -9.78 -9.96 3.28
C VAL A 97 -9.02 -9.92 1.95
N ASP A 98 -8.56 -11.06 1.43
CA ASP A 98 -7.78 -11.13 0.19
C ASP A 98 -8.55 -10.58 -1.02
N ALA A 99 -9.87 -10.80 -1.09
CA ALA A 99 -10.73 -10.23 -2.13
C ALA A 99 -10.68 -8.70 -2.17
N MET A 100 -10.41 -8.03 -1.04
CA MET A 100 -10.29 -6.57 -0.98
C MET A 100 -8.98 -6.07 -1.59
N LEU A 101 -7.93 -6.90 -1.63
CA LEU A 101 -6.64 -6.51 -2.22
C LEU A 101 -6.62 -6.68 -3.74
N VAL A 102 -7.57 -7.44 -4.30
CA VAL A 102 -7.68 -7.75 -5.73
C VAL A 102 -8.72 -6.84 -6.41
N THR A 103 -9.04 -5.68 -5.83
CA THR A 103 -9.97 -4.75 -6.48
C THR A 103 -9.28 -4.06 -7.67
N GLY A 104 -9.43 -4.62 -8.85
CA GLY A 104 -9.42 -3.82 -10.08
C GLY A 104 -10.61 -2.86 -10.08
N PRO A 105 -10.57 -1.77 -10.89
CA PRO A 105 -11.69 -0.83 -10.95
C PRO A 105 -12.99 -1.58 -11.20
N ALA A 106 -14.02 -1.30 -10.39
CA ALA A 106 -15.37 -1.77 -10.68
C ALA A 106 -15.75 -1.29 -12.10
N PRO A 107 -16.34 -2.16 -12.94
CA PRO A 107 -16.77 -1.74 -14.26
C PRO A 107 -17.73 -0.57 -14.11
N ALA A 108 -17.43 0.55 -14.75
CA ALA A 108 -18.39 1.63 -14.91
C ALA A 108 -19.55 1.07 -15.76
N GLY A 109 -20.69 0.87 -15.12
CA GLY A 109 -21.96 0.47 -15.72
C GLY A 109 -23.09 1.29 -15.12
#